data_AF-A0A7Y3PNM2-F1
#
_entry.id   AF-A0A7Y3PNM2-F1
#
_cell.length_a   1.000
_cell.length_b   1.000
_cell.length_c   1.000
_cell.angle_alpha   90.00
_cell.angle_beta   90.00
_cell.angle_gamma   90.00
#
_symmetry.space_group_name_H-M   'P 1'
#
loop_
_entity.id
_entity.type
_entity.pdbx_description
1 polymer ?
#
loop_
_entity_poly.entity_id
_entity_poly.type
_entity_poly.pdbx_seq_one_letter_code
_entity_poly.pdbx_strand_id
1 'polypeptide(L)'
;MRLYWYSLRYGRRTVRISAAYLFRIKVDGKYLLVRGSRFPHYQPVGGVFKFSAQGQGFLASIGALDDDLVAIDEKSKADLRIRLLGSHLSKFYSWFDDRRGREDSPWREFYEELVVTSVLPRETFPYIFHDYQGRIVDKIRYSSRADSLEVLIADVYELLPNIEQEQALRNTFASNSEDFGWFTRNAIERRGALPGATSATPIAEHAQKIL
;
A
#
# COMPACT_ATOMS: atom_id res chain seq x y z
N MET A 1 -17.84 3.56 -15.17
CA MET A 1 -17.46 4.18 -16.47
C MET A 1 -15.96 4.17 -16.76
N ARG A 2 -15.08 4.68 -15.87
CA ARG A 2 -13.64 4.80 -16.12
C ARG A 2 -12.91 3.47 -16.43
N LEU A 3 -13.27 2.38 -15.75
CA LEU A 3 -12.61 1.07 -15.90
C LEU A 3 -12.91 0.43 -17.26
N TYR A 4 -14.15 0.48 -17.72
CA TYR A 4 -14.53 0.03 -19.07
C TYR A 4 -13.83 0.83 -20.17
N TRP A 5 -13.69 2.15 -19.98
CA TRP A 5 -12.93 2.99 -20.90
C TRP A 5 -11.45 2.59 -20.96
N TYR A 6 -10.83 2.27 -19.82
CA TYR A 6 -9.46 1.72 -19.80
C TYR A 6 -9.37 0.37 -20.52
N SER A 7 -10.35 -0.52 -20.35
CA SER A 7 -10.36 -1.78 -21.07
C SER A 7 -10.45 -1.63 -22.58
N LEU A 8 -11.18 -0.63 -23.06
CA LEU A 8 -11.25 -0.32 -24.49
C LEU A 8 -9.97 0.36 -24.99
N ARG A 9 -9.53 1.44 -24.32
CA ARG A 9 -8.36 2.24 -24.72
C ARG A 9 -7.07 1.44 -24.74
N TYR A 10 -6.85 0.61 -23.72
CA TYR A 10 -5.62 -0.18 -23.57
C TYR A 10 -5.82 -1.64 -23.95
N GLY A 11 -6.91 -1.98 -24.65
CA GLY A 11 -7.36 -3.36 -24.88
C GLY A 11 -6.32 -4.31 -25.46
N ARG A 12 -5.38 -3.80 -26.26
CA ARG A 12 -4.31 -4.57 -26.91
C ARG A 12 -2.94 -4.42 -26.25
N ARG A 13 -2.87 -3.77 -25.09
CA ARG A 13 -1.62 -3.47 -24.38
C ARG A 13 -1.62 -4.19 -23.05
N THR A 14 -0.48 -4.76 -22.68
CA THR A 14 -0.28 -5.28 -21.33
C THR A 14 -0.19 -4.12 -20.34
N VAL A 15 -0.91 -4.22 -19.23
CA VAL A 15 -0.93 -3.27 -18.13
C VAL A 15 -0.50 -4.00 -16.87
N ARG A 16 0.52 -3.49 -16.20
CA ARG A 16 0.94 -3.89 -14.87
C ARG A 16 -0.02 -3.31 -13.83
N ILE A 17 -0.49 -4.14 -12.92
CA ILE A 17 -1.35 -3.74 -11.81
C ILE A 17 -0.56 -4.00 -10.53
N SER A 18 -0.54 -3.02 -9.64
CA SER A 18 -0.04 -3.19 -8.27
C SER A 18 -1.13 -2.72 -7.32
N ALA A 19 -1.77 -3.65 -6.63
CA ALA A 19 -2.84 -3.36 -5.69
C ALA A 19 -2.36 -3.50 -4.25
N ALA A 20 -2.37 -2.38 -3.51
CA ALA A 20 -1.93 -2.32 -2.14
C ALA A 20 -3.03 -1.76 -1.24
N TYR A 21 -2.85 -1.96 0.07
CA TYR A 21 -3.52 -1.18 1.07
C TYR A 21 -2.52 -0.35 1.85
N LEU A 22 -2.96 0.82 2.31
CA LEU A 22 -2.17 1.78 3.07
C LEU A 22 -2.92 2.17 4.32
N PHE A 23 -2.24 2.19 5.45
CA PHE A 23 -2.80 2.71 6.69
C PHE A 23 -2.57 4.21 6.82
N ARG A 24 -3.62 4.90 7.23
CA ARG A 24 -3.56 6.19 7.91
C ARG A 24 -3.56 5.90 9.41
N ILE A 25 -2.41 6.14 10.04
CA ILE A 25 -2.24 6.08 11.49
C ILE A 25 -1.89 7.49 11.94
N LYS A 26 -2.88 8.18 12.51
CA LYS A 26 -2.76 9.60 12.86
C LYS A 26 -3.00 9.83 14.35
N VAL A 27 -2.03 10.44 15.00
CA VAL A 27 -2.12 10.85 16.42
C VAL A 27 -1.56 12.26 16.53
N ASP A 28 -2.27 13.16 17.22
CA ASP A 28 -1.88 14.56 17.44
C ASP A 28 -1.48 15.32 16.17
N GLY A 29 -2.20 15.09 15.07
CA GLY A 29 -1.93 15.78 13.80
C GLY A 29 -0.68 15.28 13.05
N LYS A 30 0.00 14.26 13.57
CA LYS A 30 1.13 13.59 12.92
C LYS A 30 0.73 12.22 12.41
N TYR A 31 1.41 11.76 11.38
CA TYR A 31 1.19 10.51 10.69
C TYR A 31 2.39 9.59 10.91
N LEU A 32 2.14 8.35 11.32
CA LEU A 32 3.19 7.34 11.44
C LEU A 32 3.53 6.82 10.04
N LEU A 33 4.82 6.90 9.69
CA LEU A 33 5.39 6.30 8.50
C LEU A 33 6.53 5.35 8.90
N VAL A 34 6.74 4.28 8.15
CA VAL A 34 7.83 3.32 8.34
C VAL A 34 8.86 3.47 7.23
N ARG A 35 10.12 3.10 7.49
CA ARG A 35 11.20 3.12 6.52
C ARG A 35 11.07 1.93 5.58
N GLY A 36 11.00 2.21 4.28
CA GLY A 36 10.93 1.16 3.26
C GLY A 36 12.18 0.28 3.27
N SER A 37 11.98 -1.04 3.19
CA SER A 37 13.08 -2.01 3.13
C SER A 37 13.82 -2.02 1.78
N ARG A 38 13.12 -1.67 0.69
CA ARG A 38 13.65 -1.67 -0.67
C ARG A 38 14.12 -0.30 -1.15
N PHE A 39 13.48 0.77 -0.68
CA PHE A 39 13.86 2.15 -0.96
C PHE A 39 13.95 2.89 0.36
N PRO A 40 15.05 3.62 0.64
CA PRO A 40 15.28 4.27 1.92
C PRO A 40 14.44 5.56 2.03
N HIS A 41 13.13 5.43 1.89
CA HIS A 41 12.13 6.49 2.05
C HIS A 41 11.15 6.07 3.13
N TYR A 42 10.61 7.04 3.86
CA TYR A 42 9.47 6.81 4.74
C TYR A 42 8.20 6.68 3.91
N GLN A 43 7.38 5.69 4.25
CA GLN A 43 6.16 5.34 3.54
C GLN A 43 5.06 4.96 4.55
N PRO A 44 3.77 5.03 4.16
CA PRO A 44 2.70 4.54 5.01
C PRO A 44 2.91 3.08 5.35
N VAL A 45 2.44 2.69 6.52
CA VAL A 45 2.33 1.28 6.89
C VAL A 45 1.39 0.59 5.91
N GLY A 46 1.77 -0.56 5.38
CA GLY A 46 0.96 -1.29 4.43
C GLY A 46 1.77 -1.96 3.34
N GLY A 47 1.07 -2.63 2.44
CA GLY A 47 1.72 -3.40 1.40
C GLY A 47 0.74 -3.97 0.41
N VAL A 48 1.24 -4.86 -0.44
CA VAL A 48 0.46 -5.39 -1.57
C VAL A 48 -0.46 -6.49 -1.07
N PHE A 49 -1.71 -6.44 -1.53
CA PHE A 49 -2.68 -7.48 -1.24
C PHE A 49 -2.15 -8.83 -1.71
N LYS A 50 -2.33 -9.88 -0.91
CA LYS A 50 -2.08 -11.25 -1.36
C LYS A 50 -3.31 -11.87 -2.02
N PHE A 51 -3.12 -12.97 -2.75
CA PHE A 51 -4.21 -13.80 -3.24
C PHE A 51 -4.06 -15.27 -2.81
N SER A 52 -5.19 -15.96 -2.67
CA SER A 52 -5.23 -17.39 -2.31
C SER A 52 -5.19 -18.27 -3.56
N ALA A 53 -5.19 -19.59 -3.38
CA ALA A 53 -5.31 -20.54 -4.50
C ALA A 53 -6.58 -20.31 -5.35
N GLN A 54 -7.68 -19.88 -4.73
CA GLN A 54 -8.90 -19.50 -5.45
C GLN A 54 -8.65 -18.26 -6.33
N GLY A 55 -7.99 -17.24 -5.79
CA GLY A 55 -7.61 -16.04 -6.53
C GLY A 55 -6.67 -16.36 -7.69
N GLN A 56 -5.69 -17.23 -7.47
CA GLN A 56 -4.79 -17.72 -8.52
C GLN A 56 -5.57 -18.35 -9.68
N GLY A 57 -6.57 -19.19 -9.39
CA GLY A 57 -7.42 -19.80 -10.41
C GLY A 57 -8.17 -18.76 -11.25
N PHE A 58 -8.74 -17.73 -10.61
CA PHE A 58 -9.38 -16.63 -11.32
C PHE A 58 -8.37 -15.83 -12.17
N LEU A 59 -7.25 -15.43 -11.59
CA LEU A 59 -6.21 -14.65 -12.27
C LEU A 59 -5.67 -15.38 -13.51
N ALA A 60 -5.42 -16.69 -13.41
CA ALA A 60 -5.05 -17.52 -14.55
C ALA A 60 -6.15 -17.54 -15.63
N SER A 61 -7.43 -17.60 -15.24
CA SER A 61 -8.57 -17.63 -16.19
C SER A 61 -8.70 -16.36 -17.05
N ILE A 62 -8.17 -15.23 -16.58
CA ILE A 62 -8.13 -13.97 -17.34
C ILE A 62 -6.77 -13.73 -18.01
N GLY A 63 -5.84 -14.69 -17.90
CA GLY A 63 -4.50 -14.60 -18.48
C GLY A 63 -3.59 -13.60 -17.76
N ALA A 64 -3.75 -13.45 -16.45
CA ALA A 64 -2.81 -12.68 -15.64
C ALA A 64 -1.45 -13.41 -15.61
N LEU A 65 -0.38 -12.62 -15.74
CA LEU A 65 1.00 -13.04 -15.63
C LEU A 65 1.62 -12.44 -14.37
N ASP A 66 2.70 -13.06 -13.90
CA ASP A 66 3.47 -12.55 -12.78
C ASP A 66 4.15 -11.21 -13.10
N ASP A 67 4.51 -10.47 -12.04
CA ASP A 67 5.38 -9.30 -12.15
C ASP A 67 6.83 -9.72 -12.42
N ASP A 68 7.50 -8.97 -13.29
CA ASP A 68 8.93 -9.14 -13.62
C ASP A 68 9.77 -7.96 -13.10
N LEU A 69 9.14 -6.91 -12.56
CA LEU A 69 9.84 -5.78 -11.94
C LEU A 69 10.35 -6.13 -10.54
N VAL A 70 9.54 -6.84 -9.77
CA VAL A 70 9.87 -7.27 -8.42
C VAL A 70 10.03 -8.78 -8.45
N ALA A 71 11.24 -9.26 -8.13
CA ALA A 71 11.48 -10.70 -8.00
C ALA A 71 10.51 -11.33 -7.00
N ILE A 72 10.02 -12.51 -7.34
CA ILE A 72 9.19 -13.32 -6.44
C ILE A 72 10.12 -13.96 -5.41
N ASP A 73 9.95 -13.56 -4.15
CA ASP A 73 10.61 -14.09 -2.97
C ASP A 73 9.53 -14.54 -1.97
N GLU A 74 9.92 -15.10 -0.82
CA GLU A 74 8.96 -15.56 0.20
C GLU A 74 8.02 -14.43 0.68
N LYS A 75 8.47 -13.17 0.67
CA LYS A 75 7.64 -12.02 1.07
C LYS A 75 6.71 -11.56 -0.05
N SER A 76 7.14 -11.60 -1.31
CA SER A 76 6.34 -11.16 -2.46
C SER A 76 5.51 -12.28 -3.11
N LYS A 77 5.58 -13.50 -2.59
CA LYS A 77 4.75 -14.62 -3.04
C LYS A 77 3.26 -14.28 -2.94
N ALA A 78 2.56 -14.55 -4.04
CA ALA A 78 1.13 -14.29 -4.21
C ALA A 78 0.71 -12.81 -4.02
N ASP A 79 1.65 -11.87 -4.17
CA ASP A 79 1.33 -10.45 -4.22
C ASP A 79 0.47 -10.13 -5.46
N LEU A 80 -0.55 -9.29 -5.31
CA LEU A 80 -1.30 -8.68 -6.41
C LEU A 80 -0.49 -7.58 -7.12
N ARG A 81 0.70 -7.99 -7.57
CA ARG A 81 1.50 -7.36 -8.62
C ARG A 81 1.44 -8.29 -9.83
N ILE A 82 0.62 -7.94 -10.81
CA ILE A 82 0.36 -8.79 -11.98
C ILE A 82 0.44 -7.99 -13.26
N ARG A 83 0.62 -8.68 -14.38
CA ARG A 83 0.52 -8.12 -15.73
C ARG A 83 -0.67 -8.73 -16.44
N LEU A 84 -1.50 -7.90 -17.06
CA LEU A 84 -2.74 -8.34 -17.69
C LEU A 84 -3.00 -7.57 -18.98
N LEU A 85 -3.59 -8.21 -19.98
CA LEU A 85 -4.06 -7.50 -21.17
C LEU A 85 -5.15 -6.50 -20.79
N GLY A 86 -5.05 -5.27 -21.29
CA GLY A 86 -5.97 -4.19 -20.90
C GLY A 86 -7.45 -4.52 -21.09
N SER A 87 -7.79 -5.35 -22.09
CA SER A 87 -9.16 -5.81 -22.37
C SER A 87 -9.79 -6.58 -21.20
N HIS A 88 -8.98 -7.12 -20.28
CA HIS A 88 -9.42 -7.85 -19.10
C HIS A 88 -9.42 -7.02 -17.82
N LEU A 89 -9.06 -5.72 -17.85
CA LEU A 89 -9.07 -4.87 -16.66
C LEU A 89 -10.44 -4.85 -15.98
N SER A 90 -11.54 -4.71 -16.72
CA SER A 90 -12.90 -4.70 -16.13
C SER A 90 -13.22 -5.99 -15.36
N LYS A 91 -12.77 -7.15 -15.86
CA LYS A 91 -12.91 -8.45 -15.17
C LYS A 91 -12.09 -8.47 -13.88
N PHE A 92 -10.83 -8.02 -13.95
CA PHE A 92 -9.98 -7.91 -12.77
C PHE A 92 -10.62 -7.03 -11.69
N TYR A 93 -11.09 -5.82 -12.04
CA TYR A 93 -11.70 -4.92 -11.06
C TYR A 93 -12.98 -5.51 -10.45
N SER A 94 -13.84 -6.15 -11.27
CA SER A 94 -15.03 -6.81 -10.75
C SER A 94 -14.71 -7.90 -9.74
N TRP A 95 -13.68 -8.70 -9.98
CA TRP A 95 -13.21 -9.71 -9.04
C TRP A 95 -12.55 -9.10 -7.80
N PHE A 96 -11.74 -8.07 -7.99
CA PHE A 96 -11.09 -7.36 -6.90
C PHE A 96 -12.13 -6.68 -5.98
N ASP A 97 -13.26 -6.21 -6.50
CA ASP A 97 -14.36 -5.65 -5.71
C ASP A 97 -15.16 -6.72 -4.96
N ASP A 98 -15.25 -7.92 -5.53
CA ASP A 98 -15.96 -9.07 -4.97
C ASP A 98 -15.19 -9.75 -3.81
N ARG A 99 -13.91 -9.42 -3.61
CA ARG A 99 -13.05 -9.85 -2.49
C ARG A 99 -12.78 -11.36 -2.36
N ARG A 100 -13.46 -12.22 -3.11
CA ARG A 100 -13.27 -13.67 -3.05
C ARG A 100 -11.91 -14.06 -3.64
N GLY A 101 -11.08 -14.71 -2.83
CA GLY A 101 -9.78 -15.22 -3.25
C GLY A 101 -8.64 -14.20 -3.23
N ARG A 102 -8.87 -12.97 -2.74
CA ARG A 102 -7.81 -12.03 -2.36
C ARG A 102 -7.82 -11.79 -0.86
N GLU A 103 -6.72 -11.27 -0.34
CA GLU A 103 -6.64 -10.74 1.01
C GLU A 103 -7.68 -9.62 1.17
N ASP A 104 -8.44 -9.68 2.26
CA ASP A 104 -9.59 -8.83 2.56
C ASP A 104 -9.42 -8.02 3.86
N SER A 105 -8.34 -8.27 4.60
CA SER A 105 -7.96 -7.57 5.83
C SER A 105 -6.58 -6.93 5.69
N PRO A 106 -6.39 -5.69 6.17
CA PRO A 106 -5.09 -5.05 6.18
C PRO A 106 -4.20 -5.47 7.37
N TRP A 107 -4.68 -6.37 8.23
CA TRP A 107 -4.02 -6.76 9.48
C TRP A 107 -2.59 -7.27 9.31
N ARG A 108 -2.31 -8.04 8.24
CA ARG A 108 -1.02 -8.68 8.03
C ARG A 108 0.11 -7.66 7.99
N GLU A 109 0.00 -6.63 7.15
CA GLU A 109 1.06 -5.62 7.02
C GLU A 109 1.19 -4.77 8.29
N PHE A 110 0.08 -4.44 8.96
CA PHE A 110 0.15 -3.76 10.27
C PHE A 110 0.98 -4.57 11.26
N TYR A 111 0.68 -5.86 11.37
CA TYR A 111 1.35 -6.76 12.29
C TYR A 111 2.82 -6.96 11.91
N GLU A 112 3.11 -7.21 10.63
CA GLU A 112 4.47 -7.42 10.13
C GLU A 112 5.34 -6.16 10.25
N GLU A 113 4.82 -4.98 9.93
CA GLU A 113 5.63 -3.75 9.88
C GLU A 113 5.73 -3.04 11.23
N LEU A 114 4.77 -3.22 12.15
CA LEU A 114 4.76 -2.52 13.43
C LEU A 114 4.94 -3.42 14.65
N VAL A 115 4.37 -4.62 14.64
CA VAL A 115 4.40 -5.49 15.84
C VAL A 115 5.61 -6.41 15.80
N VAL A 116 5.87 -7.08 14.67
CA VAL A 116 7.04 -7.97 14.52
C VAL A 116 8.36 -7.20 14.61
N THR A 117 8.37 -5.95 14.13
CA THR A 117 9.52 -5.03 14.20
C THR A 117 9.68 -4.35 15.56
N SER A 118 8.82 -4.68 16.54
CA SER A 118 8.80 -4.07 17.88
C SER A 118 8.60 -2.54 17.91
N VAL A 119 8.06 -1.95 16.84
CA VAL A 119 7.64 -0.54 16.85
C VAL A 119 6.48 -0.35 17.84
N LEU A 120 5.56 -1.32 17.86
CA LEU A 120 4.43 -1.37 18.79
C LEU A 120 4.45 -2.67 19.60
N PRO A 121 4.12 -2.62 20.90
CA PRO A 121 4.08 -3.81 21.74
C PRO A 121 2.93 -4.72 21.32
N ARG A 122 3.24 -6.00 21.06
CA ARG A 122 2.26 -7.04 20.70
C ARG A 122 1.10 -7.13 21.71
N GLU A 123 1.41 -6.90 22.98
CA GLU A 123 0.47 -7.11 24.07
C GLU A 123 -0.63 -6.05 24.08
N THR A 124 -0.33 -4.85 23.57
CA THR A 124 -1.31 -3.77 23.37
C THR A 124 -1.98 -3.83 21.99
N PHE A 125 -1.34 -4.49 21.01
CA PHE A 125 -1.87 -4.70 19.66
C PHE A 125 -2.06 -6.18 19.32
N PRO A 126 -2.89 -6.93 20.07
CA PRO A 126 -3.29 -8.28 19.68
C PRO A 126 -4.30 -8.29 18.52
N TYR A 127 -5.00 -7.15 18.33
CA TYR A 127 -5.92 -6.86 17.23
C TYR A 127 -5.96 -5.34 16.99
N ILE A 128 -6.58 -4.92 15.89
CA ILE A 128 -6.89 -3.52 15.60
C ILE A 128 -8.34 -3.37 15.16
N PHE A 129 -8.91 -2.20 15.47
CA PHE A 129 -10.05 -1.69 14.72
C PHE A 129 -9.57 -0.73 13.64
N HIS A 130 -10.28 -0.71 12.52
CA HIS A 130 -9.96 0.18 11.42
C HIS A 130 -11.21 0.47 10.59
N ASP A 131 -11.24 1.63 9.96
CA ASP A 131 -12.26 2.01 8.98
C ASP A 131 -11.66 2.04 7.58
N TYR A 132 -12.40 1.51 6.61
CA TYR A 132 -12.07 1.67 5.20
C TYR A 132 -12.44 3.08 4.73
N GLN A 133 -11.45 3.86 4.32
CA GLN A 133 -11.61 5.26 3.89
C GLN A 133 -11.89 5.40 2.40
N GLY A 134 -11.56 4.38 1.61
CA GLY A 134 -11.81 4.37 0.17
C GLY A 134 -10.62 3.88 -0.64
N ARG A 135 -10.83 3.84 -1.97
CA ARG A 135 -9.84 3.38 -2.94
C ARG A 135 -9.36 4.53 -3.80
N ILE A 136 -8.05 4.64 -3.92
CA ILE A 136 -7.37 5.53 -4.84
C ILE A 136 -6.81 4.69 -5.99
N VAL A 137 -7.29 4.96 -7.21
CA VAL A 137 -6.79 4.33 -8.44
C VAL A 137 -6.08 5.39 -9.27
N ASP A 138 -4.79 5.20 -9.52
CA ASP A 138 -4.00 6.08 -10.37
C ASP A 138 -4.50 6.04 -11.83
N LYS A 139 -4.16 7.06 -12.62
CA LYS A 139 -4.33 6.97 -14.07
C LYS A 139 -3.35 5.93 -14.62
N ILE A 140 -3.77 5.17 -15.65
CA ILE A 140 -2.82 4.31 -16.36
C ILE A 140 -1.75 5.20 -16.98
N ARG A 141 -0.50 4.94 -16.64
CA ARG A 141 0.67 5.68 -17.13
C ARG A 141 1.74 4.69 -17.57
N TYR A 142 2.66 5.14 -18.41
CA TYR A 142 3.85 4.35 -18.66
C TYR A 142 4.85 4.57 -17.52
N SER A 143 5.42 3.48 -17.02
CA SER A 143 6.46 3.45 -16.00
C SER A 143 7.76 3.04 -16.65
N SER A 144 8.72 3.96 -16.71
CA SER A 144 10.06 3.68 -17.21
C SER A 144 10.75 2.59 -16.39
N ARG A 145 10.49 2.57 -15.08
CA ARG A 145 11.04 1.59 -14.16
C ARG A 145 10.49 0.18 -14.41
N ALA A 146 9.18 0.06 -14.68
CA ALA A 146 8.53 -1.22 -14.97
C ALA A 146 8.54 -1.59 -16.47
N ASP A 147 9.16 -0.74 -17.30
CA ASP A 147 9.11 -0.77 -18.76
C ASP A 147 7.74 -1.16 -19.34
N SER A 148 6.67 -0.56 -18.80
CA SER A 148 5.30 -0.94 -19.19
C SER A 148 4.26 0.09 -18.76
N LEU A 149 3.06 -0.04 -19.31
CA LEU A 149 1.89 0.63 -18.75
C LEU A 149 1.61 0.05 -17.36
N GLU A 150 1.33 0.92 -16.40
CA GLU A 150 0.98 0.53 -15.04
C GLU A 150 -0.25 1.27 -14.52
N VAL A 151 -0.94 0.62 -13.59
CA VAL A 151 -1.93 1.23 -12.69
C VAL A 151 -1.65 0.81 -11.26
N LEU A 152 -1.61 1.79 -10.37
CA LEU A 152 -1.49 1.56 -8.94
C LEU A 152 -2.87 1.72 -8.29
N ILE A 153 -3.23 0.77 -7.44
CA ILE A 153 -4.45 0.76 -6.65
C ILE A 153 -4.05 0.80 -5.18
N ALA A 154 -4.65 1.69 -4.41
CA ALA A 154 -4.43 1.82 -2.97
C ALA A 154 -5.77 1.88 -2.23
N ASP A 155 -6.06 0.86 -1.44
CA ASP A 155 -7.16 0.89 -0.46
C ASP A 155 -6.64 1.53 0.82
N VAL A 156 -7.26 2.62 1.28
CA VAL A 156 -6.81 3.37 2.46
C VAL A 156 -7.65 2.96 3.66
N TYR A 157 -6.97 2.65 4.77
CA TYR A 157 -7.58 2.25 6.03
C TYR A 157 -7.14 3.18 7.15
N GLU A 158 -8.08 3.73 7.92
CA GLU A 158 -7.79 4.50 9.13
C GLU A 158 -7.68 3.55 10.32
N LEU A 159 -6.61 3.63 11.10
CA LEU A 159 -6.54 2.94 12.38
C LEU A 159 -7.46 3.61 13.41
N LEU A 160 -8.27 2.82 14.10
CA LEU A 160 -9.09 3.27 15.22
C LEU A 160 -8.53 2.68 16.52
N PRO A 161 -7.48 3.28 17.11
CA PRO A 161 -6.90 2.77 18.34
C PRO A 161 -7.86 2.96 19.52
N ASN A 162 -7.86 2.00 20.45
CA ASN A 162 -8.42 2.24 21.78
C ASN A 162 -7.47 3.12 22.62
N ILE A 163 -7.87 3.47 23.85
CA ILE A 163 -7.08 4.35 24.74
C ILE A 163 -5.66 3.81 24.99
N GLU A 164 -5.51 2.51 25.23
CA GLU A 164 -4.21 1.89 25.50
C GLU A 164 -3.33 1.90 24.24
N GLN A 165 -3.90 1.57 23.08
CA GLN A 165 -3.24 1.59 21.78
C GLN A 165 -2.81 3.00 21.39
N GLU A 166 -3.65 4.01 21.62
CA GLU A 166 -3.31 5.40 21.37
C GLU A 166 -2.15 5.85 22.26
N GLN A 167 -2.15 5.47 23.54
CA GLN A 167 -1.05 5.77 24.44
C GLN A 167 0.25 5.07 24.00
N ALA A 168 0.19 3.81 23.58
CA ALA A 168 1.34 3.12 23.02
C ALA A 168 1.90 3.81 21.77
N LEU A 169 1.02 4.27 20.87
CA LEU A 169 1.42 5.09 19.71
C LEU A 169 2.09 6.41 20.14
N ARG A 170 1.51 7.14 21.11
CA ARG A 170 2.09 8.38 21.66
C ARG A 170 3.47 8.15 22.26
N ASN A 171 3.68 7.04 22.96
CA ASN A 171 4.99 6.70 23.55
C ASN A 171 6.08 6.57 22.48
N THR A 172 5.72 6.14 21.26
CA THR A 172 6.69 6.06 20.15
C THR A 172 7.18 7.43 19.66
N PHE A 173 6.56 8.55 20.05
CA PHE A 173 7.03 9.89 19.69
C PHE A 173 8.44 10.19 20.21
N ALA A 174 8.83 9.57 21.33
CA ALA A 174 10.15 9.71 21.95
C ALA A 174 11.20 8.75 21.37
N SER A 175 10.82 7.89 20.40
CA SER A 175 11.74 6.95 19.77
C SER A 175 12.80 7.69 18.93
N ASN A 176 14.05 7.25 19.05
CA ASN A 176 15.15 7.67 18.19
C ASN A 176 15.43 6.66 17.05
N SER A 177 14.55 5.67 16.84
CA SER A 177 14.71 4.70 15.75
C SER A 177 14.60 5.39 14.39
N GLU A 178 15.42 4.98 13.44
CA GLU A 178 15.30 5.41 12.05
C GLU A 178 14.29 4.56 11.26
N ASP A 179 13.79 3.45 11.82
CA ASP A 179 12.92 2.50 11.12
C ASP A 179 11.48 3.02 10.95
N PHE A 180 11.10 4.05 11.70
CA PHE A 180 9.81 4.72 11.59
C PHE A 180 9.92 6.18 12.03
N GLY A 181 8.87 6.97 11.76
CA GLY A 181 8.82 8.36 12.20
C GLY A 181 7.42 8.95 12.13
N TRP A 182 7.25 10.09 12.82
CA TRP A 182 5.99 10.82 12.89
C TRP A 182 6.08 12.13 12.11
N PHE A 183 5.30 12.25 11.05
CA PHE A 183 5.40 13.33 10.08
C PHE A 183 4.16 14.20 10.08
N THR A 184 4.33 15.52 9.94
CA THR A 184 3.20 16.43 9.74
C THR A 184 2.64 16.28 8.32
N ARG A 185 1.38 16.69 8.12
CA ARG A 185 0.78 16.79 6.78
C ARG A 185 1.70 17.52 5.80
N ASN A 186 2.23 18.67 6.23
CA ASN A 186 3.12 19.51 5.43
C ASN A 186 4.38 18.75 4.98
N ALA A 187 5.02 17.99 5.88
CA ALA A 187 6.19 17.19 5.53
C ALA A 187 5.84 16.15 4.45
N ILE A 188 4.70 15.48 4.55
CA ILE A 188 4.24 14.48 3.55
C ILE A 188 3.94 15.15 2.20
N GLU A 189 3.22 16.27 2.20
CA GLU A 189 2.90 17.03 0.98
C GLU A 189 4.18 17.46 0.25
N ARG A 190 5.20 17.87 1.00
CA ARG A 190 6.50 18.27 0.44
C ARG A 190 7.48 17.11 0.25
N ARG A 191 7.04 15.86 0.44
CA ARG A 191 7.88 14.65 0.33
C ARG A 191 9.17 14.71 1.17
N GLY A 192 9.08 15.37 2.33
CA GLY A 192 10.19 15.57 3.26
C GLY A 192 11.03 16.82 3.04
N ALA A 193 10.81 17.57 1.95
CA ALA A 193 11.51 18.82 1.72
C ALA A 193 10.94 19.93 2.63
N LEU A 194 11.73 20.37 3.62
CA LEU A 194 11.35 21.50 4.47
C LEU A 194 11.99 22.80 3.95
N PRO A 195 11.25 23.92 3.88
CA PRO A 195 11.82 25.20 3.48
C PRO A 195 13.02 25.58 4.36
N GLY A 196 14.16 25.86 3.73
CA GLY A 196 15.40 26.27 4.42
C GLY A 196 16.24 25.13 5.01
N ALA A 197 15.81 23.87 4.90
CA ALA A 197 16.61 22.73 5.32
C ALA A 197 17.64 22.34 4.24
N THR A 198 18.87 22.03 4.65
CA THR A 198 19.96 21.55 3.78
C THR A 198 19.86 20.06 3.46
N SER A 199 19.07 19.30 4.23
CA SER A 199 18.77 17.89 3.99
C SER A 199 17.26 17.63 4.14
N ALA A 200 16.75 16.69 3.35
CA ALA A 200 15.36 16.27 3.39
C ALA A 200 15.29 14.81 3.85
N THR A 201 14.42 14.53 4.81
CA THR A 201 14.07 13.15 5.18
C THR A 201 13.18 12.57 4.09
N PRO A 202 13.63 11.64 3.24
CA PRO A 202 12.88 11.28 2.05
C PRO A 202 11.55 10.62 2.40
N ILE A 203 10.43 11.17 1.91
CA ILE A 203 9.09 10.57 2.07
C ILE A 203 8.58 10.14 0.69
N ALA A 204 8.08 8.92 0.59
CA ALA A 204 7.57 8.35 -0.64
C ALA A 204 6.34 9.11 -1.16
N GLU A 205 6.24 9.29 -2.47
CA GLU A 205 5.13 10.03 -3.11
C GLU A 205 3.75 9.47 -2.71
N HIS A 206 3.61 8.15 -2.63
CA HIS A 206 2.35 7.51 -2.28
C HIS A 206 1.92 7.75 -0.83
N ALA A 207 2.77 8.32 0.04
CA ALA A 207 2.36 8.78 1.36
C ALA A 207 1.31 9.89 1.30
N GLN A 208 1.24 10.64 0.20
CA GLN A 208 0.18 11.64 0.01
C GLN A 208 -1.22 11.01 -0.07
N LYS A 209 -1.32 9.70 -0.37
CA LYS A 209 -2.60 8.98 -0.46
C LYS A 209 -3.28 8.80 0.90
N ILE A 210 -2.53 8.92 2.01
CA ILE A 210 -3.07 8.80 3.37
C ILE A 210 -3.35 10.17 4.01
N LEU A 211 -3.34 11.27 3.25
CA LEU A 211 -3.64 12.62 3.75
C LEU A 211 -5.13 12.95 3.79
#